data_AF-A0A7V7S3Y3-F1
#
_entry.id   AF-A0A7V7S3Y3-F1
#
_cell.length_a   1.000
_cell.length_b   1.000
_cell.length_c   1.000
_cell.angle_alpha   90.00
_cell.angle_beta   90.00
_cell.angle_gamma   90.00
#
_symmetry.space_group_name_H-M   'P 1'
#
loop_
_entity.id
_entity.type
_entity.pdbx_description
1 polymer ?
#
loop_
_entity_poly.entity_id
_entity_poly.type
_entity_poly.pdbx_seq_one_letter_code
_entity_poly.pdbx_strand_id
1 'polypeptide(L)' 'MVVELYFKQRVKQLSSEYGVSEVSIYTWIKNILLSYQLVTLENLKKMKKEILCLKEKNKILKKAMAIFTRK' A
#
# COMPACT_ATOMS: atom_id res chain seq x y z
N MET A 1 -7.21 16.07 -3.03
CA MET A 1 -6.54 15.56 -4.26
C MET A 1 -7.60 15.03 -5.22
N VAL A 2 -7.44 15.11 -6.56
CA VAL A 2 -8.50 14.76 -7.57
C VAL A 2 -9.21 13.42 -7.29
N VAL A 3 -8.49 12.44 -6.74
CA VAL A 3 -9.04 11.12 -6.35
C VAL A 3 -10.10 11.22 -5.24
N GLU A 4 -9.92 12.11 -4.25
CA GLU A 4 -10.90 12.30 -3.16
C GLU A 4 -12.18 12.99 -3.66
N LEU A 5 -12.07 13.82 -4.70
CA LEU A 5 -13.21 14.46 -5.34
C LEU A 5 -14.00 13.47 -6.20
N TYR A 6 -13.32 12.53 -6.87
CA TYR A 6 -13.95 11.44 -7.61
C TYR A 6 -14.85 10.54 -6.73
N PHE A 7 -14.45 10.27 -5.48
CA PHE A 7 -15.32 9.50 -4.56
C PHE A 7 -16.56 10.29 -4.08
N LYS A 8 -16.55 11.61 -4.21
CA LYS A 8 -17.63 12.50 -3.75
C LYS A 8 -18.55 12.98 -4.87
N GLN A 9 -18.08 13.03 -6.12
CA GLN A 9 -18.82 13.58 -7.26
C GLN A 9 -18.54 12.79 -8.55
N ARG A 10 -19.50 12.79 -9.48
CA ARG A 10 -19.33 12.10 -10.77
C ARG A 10 -18.31 12.84 -11.64
N VAL A 11 -17.57 12.11 -12.47
CA VAL A 11 -16.58 12.67 -13.42
C VAL A 11 -17.19 13.72 -14.34
N LYS A 12 -18.45 13.57 -14.74
CA LYS A 12 -19.21 14.60 -15.50
C LYS A 12 -19.33 15.94 -14.78
N GLN A 13 -19.60 15.91 -13.47
CA GLN A 13 -19.72 17.13 -12.66
C GLN A 13 -18.34 17.79 -12.52
N LEU A 14 -17.31 17.00 -12.26
CA LEU A 14 -15.93 17.48 -12.20
C LEU A 14 -15.46 18.07 -13.54
N SER A 15 -15.84 17.44 -14.65
CA SER A 15 -15.53 17.95 -15.98
C SER A 15 -16.19 19.30 -16.23
N SER A 16 -17.46 19.45 -15.83
CA SER A 16 -18.22 20.69 -15.99
C SER A 16 -17.77 21.80 -15.02
N GLU A 17 -17.40 21.47 -13.78
CA GLU A 17 -17.01 22.44 -12.74
C GLU A 17 -15.60 22.97 -12.97
N TYR A 18 -14.68 22.11 -13.39
CA TYR A 18 -13.27 22.46 -13.56
C TYR A 18 -12.87 22.69 -15.02
N GLY A 19 -13.79 22.52 -15.98
CA GLY A 19 -13.53 22.72 -17.41
C GLY A 19 -12.51 21.74 -18.01
N VAL A 20 -12.32 20.59 -17.36
CA VAL A 20 -11.35 19.57 -17.76
C VAL A 20 -12.07 18.45 -18.50
N SER A 21 -11.46 17.87 -19.53
CA SER A 21 -12.05 16.73 -20.23
C SER A 21 -12.22 15.51 -19.31
N GLU A 22 -13.33 14.79 -19.44
CA GLU A 22 -13.56 13.54 -18.69
C GLU A 22 -12.42 12.54 -18.90
N VAL A 23 -11.87 12.47 -20.12
CA VAL A 23 -10.76 11.57 -20.49
C VAL A 23 -9.50 11.88 -19.69
N SER A 24 -9.18 13.16 -19.50
CA SER A 24 -8.04 13.59 -18.67
C SER A 24 -8.24 13.18 -17.22
N ILE A 25 -9.45 13.36 -16.68
CA ILE A 25 -9.80 12.98 -15.30
C ILE A 25 -9.64 11.46 -15.11
N TYR A 26 -10.18 10.64 -16.02
CA TYR A 26 -10.01 9.18 -15.97
C TYR A 26 -8.53 8.76 -16.08
N THR A 27 -7.74 9.44 -16.91
CA THR A 27 -6.31 9.15 -17.06
C THR A 27 -5.55 9.43 -15.75
N TRP A 28 -5.85 10.55 -15.08
CA TRP A 28 -5.25 10.87 -13.79
C TRP A 28 -5.64 9.86 -12.71
N ILE A 29 -6.92 9.47 -12.63
CA ILE A 29 -7.39 8.45 -11.69
C ILE A 29 -6.64 7.13 -11.91
N LYS A 30 -6.52 6.69 -13.16
CA LYS A 30 -5.82 5.45 -13.51
C LYS A 30 -4.36 5.49 -13.08
N ASN A 31 -3.65 6.58 -13.37
CA ASN A 31 -2.23 6.73 -13.03
C ASN A 31 -2.01 6.74 -11.52
N ILE A 32 -2.90 7.41 -10.78
CA ILE A 32 -2.82 7.45 -9.32
C ILE A 32 -3.14 6.08 -8.71
N LEU A 33 -4.14 5.36 -9.21
CA LEU A 33 -4.43 4.00 -8.74
C LEU A 33 -3.23 3.05 -8.99
N LEU A 34 -2.60 3.16 -10.16
CA LEU A 34 -1.43 2.36 -10.51
C LEU A 34 -0.24 2.67 -9.59
N SER A 35 0.00 3.94 -9.26
CA SER A 35 1.07 4.33 -8.35
C SER A 35 0.82 3.81 -6.93
N TYR A 36 -0.41 3.90 -6.43
CA TYR A 36 -0.79 3.32 -5.13
C TYR A 36 -0.60 1.80 -5.11
N GLN A 37 -0.95 1.10 -6.18
CA GLN A 37 -0.73 -0.36 -6.29
C GLN A 37 0.76 -0.71 -6.25
N LEU A 38 1.60 0.03 -6.97
CA LEU A 38 3.05 -0.18 -6.98
C LEU A 38 3.67 0.04 -5.58
N VAL A 39 3.30 1.14 -4.92
CA VAL A 39 3.75 1.44 -3.55
C VAL A 39 3.29 0.36 -2.57
N THR A 40 2.04 -0.08 -2.68
CA THR A 40 1.49 -1.14 -1.83
C THR A 40 2.24 -2.46 -2.03
N LEU A 41 2.54 -2.83 -3.28
CA LEU A 41 3.29 -4.05 -3.59
C LEU A 41 4.70 -4.02 -3.00
N GLU A 42 5.39 -2.88 -3.11
CA GLU A 42 6.74 -2.70 -2.55
C GLU A 42 6.73 -2.80 -1.01
N ASN A 43 5.74 -2.17 -0.37
CA ASN A 43 5.55 -2.22 1.08
C ASN A 43 5.24 -3.65 1.56
N LEU A 44 4.37 -4.38 0.85
CA LEU A 44 4.09 -5.78 1.15
C LEU A 44 5.35 -6.66 1.04
N LYS A 45 6.20 -6.40 0.04
CA LYS A 45 7.48 -7.12 -0.13
C LYS A 45 8.44 -6.82 1.02
N LYS A 46 8.52 -5.58 1.49
CA LYS A 46 9.33 -5.18 2.66
C LYS A 46 8.82 -5.87 3.94
N MET A 47 7.52 -5.78 4.22
CA MET A 47 6.90 -6.47 5.36
C MET A 47 7.16 -7.99 5.36
N LYS A 48 7.04 -8.65 4.21
CA LYS A 48 7.28 -10.09 4.10
C LYS A 48 8.71 -10.47 4.49
N LYS A 49 9.71 -9.66 4.09
CA LYS A 49 11.11 -9.85 4.47
C LYS A 49 11.31 -9.66 5.98
N GLU A 50 10.72 -8.62 6.56
CA GLU A 50 10.81 -8.37 8.00
C GLU A 50 10.19 -9.49 8.83
N ILE A 51 9.00 -9.97 8.45
CA ILE A 51 8.33 -11.11 9.10
C ILE A 51 9.21 -12.35 9.06
N LEU A 52 9.88 -12.63 7.94
CA LEU A 52 10.78 -13.76 7.82
C LEU A 52 11.96 -13.62 8.79
N CYS A 53 12.61 -12.46 8.80
CA CYS A 53 13.72 -12.16 9.71
C CYS A 53 13.31 -12.28 11.19
N LEU A 54 12.15 -11.75 11.56
CA LEU A 54 11.61 -11.83 12.92
C LEU A 54 11.30 -13.27 13.33
N LYS A 55 10.75 -14.09 12.42
CA LYS A 55 10.51 -15.52 12.68
C LYS A 55 11.82 -16.26 12.96
N GLU A 56 12.87 -15.95 12.21
CA GLU A 56 14.18 -16.56 12.40
C GLU A 56 14.82 -16.14 13.74
N LYS A 57 14.80 -14.85 14.06
CA LYS A 57 15.25 -14.33 15.36
C LYS A 57 14.49 -14.98 16.53
N ASN A 58 13.17 -15.11 16.42
CA ASN A 58 12.34 -15.78 17.42
C ASN A 58 12.70 -17.26 17.59
N LYS A 59 13.06 -17.96 16.51
CA LYS A 59 13.50 -19.36 16.58
C LYS A 59 14.81 -19.48 17.35
N ILE A 60 15.77 -18.59 17.11
CA ILE A 60 17.05 -18.55 17.83
C ILE A 60 16.80 -18.26 19.31
N LEU A 61 15.99 -17.24 19.60
CA LEU A 61 15.67 -16.85 20.97
C LEU A 61 15.03 -18.01 21.76
N LYS A 62 14.04 -18.69 21.17
CA LYS A 62 13.42 -19.88 21.79
C LYS A 62 14.41 -21.00 22.07
N LYS A 63 15.35 -21.26 21.14
CA LYS A 63 16.41 -22.26 21.35
C LYS A 63 17.32 -21.86 22.51
N ALA A 64 17.74 -20.60 22.57
CA ALA A 64 18.57 -20.09 23.64
C ALA A 64 17.85 -20.21 24.99
N MET A 65 16.59 -19.77 25.07
CA MET A 65 15.77 -19.91 26.28
C MET A 65 15.69 -21.37 26.75
N ALA A 66 15.47 -22.32 25.85
CA ALA A 66 15.40 -23.74 26.19
C ALA A 66 16.71 -24.31 26.76
N ILE A 67 17.87 -23.73 26.41
CA ILE A 67 19.16 -24.08 27.00
C ILE A 67 19.26 -23.50 28.40
N PHE A 68 18.88 -22.23 28.57
CA PHE A 68 18.97 -21.54 29.86
C PHE A 68 17.95 -22.04 30.90
N THR A 69 16.79 -22.55 30.49
CA THR A 69 15.77 -23.10 31.40
C THR A 69 16.00 -24.56 31.78
N ARG A 70 16.91 -25.28 31.12
CA ARG A 70 17.31 -26.65 31.49
C ARG A 70 18.38 -26.69 32.60
N LYS A 71 18.41 -25.68 33.46
CA LYS A 71 19.32 -25.59 34.61
C LYS A 71 18.57 -25.80 35.91
#